data_AF-A0A6G2BJJ8-F1
#
_entry.id   AF-A0A6G2BJJ8-F1
#
_cell.length_a   1.000
_cell.length_b   1.000
_cell.length_c   1.000
_cell.angle_alpha   90.00
_cell.angle_beta   90.00
_cell.angle_gamma   90.00
#
_symmetry.space_group_name_H-M   'P 1'
#
loop_
_entity.id
_entity.type
_entity.pdbx_description
1 polymer ?
#
loop_
_entity_poly.entity_id
_entity_poly.type
_entity_poly.pdbx_seq_one_letter_code
_entity_poly.pdbx_strand_id
1 'polypeptide(L)' 'MTEVAEAVARLVAMKHGTRPPRTHIDPSRDGSEVVSAVADRLRADFFRRIGLDSLLTAGSSL' A
#
# COMPACT_ATOMS: atom_id res chain seq x y z
N MET A 1 -1.51 21.45 -0.26
CA MET A 1 -2.75 21.08 0.49
C MET A 1 -3.75 20.32 -0.37
N THR A 2 -3.76 20.51 -1.70
CA THR A 2 -4.57 19.70 -2.63
C THR A 2 -3.94 18.35 -2.98
N GLU A 3 -2.62 18.15 -2.80
CA GLU A 3 -1.94 16.94 -3.30
C GLU A 3 -2.50 15.63 -2.72
N VAL A 4 -2.89 15.64 -1.44
CA VAL A 4 -3.53 14.46 -0.81
C VAL A 4 -4.89 14.20 -1.44
N ALA A 5 -5.72 15.24 -1.63
CA ALA A 5 -7.04 15.11 -2.24
C ALA A 5 -6.95 14.59 -3.67
N GLU A 6 -6.01 15.12 -4.46
CA GLU A 6 -5.74 14.65 -5.81
C GLU A 6 -5.22 13.21 -5.84
N ALA A 7 -4.34 12.84 -4.91
CA ALA A 7 -3.86 11.46 -4.78
C ALA A 7 -5.01 10.49 -4.47
N VAL A 8 -5.89 10.85 -3.54
CA VAL A 8 -7.10 10.07 -3.23
C VAL A 8 -8.00 9.95 -4.46
N ALA A 9 -8.28 11.05 -5.17
CA ALA A 9 -9.08 11.01 -6.40
C ALA A 9 -8.47 10.09 -7.46
N ARG A 10 -7.15 10.16 -7.67
CA ARG A 10 -6.43 9.25 -8.58
C ARG A 10 -6.56 7.79 -8.15
N LEU A 11 -6.35 7.49 -6.88
CA LEU A 11 -6.46 6.12 -6.34
C LEU A 11 -7.86 5.55 -6.52
N VAL A 12 -8.90 6.34 -6.26
CA VAL A 12 -10.30 5.92 -6.47
C VAL A 12 -10.55 5.58 -7.93
N ALA A 13 -10.03 6.39 -8.85
CA ALA A 13 -10.18 6.22 -10.30
C ALA A 13 -9.39 5.03 -10.90
N MET A 14 -8.45 4.44 -10.16
CA MET A 14 -7.70 3.27 -10.64
C MET A 14 -8.61 2.05 -10.83
N LYS A 15 -8.27 1.20 -11.79
CA LYS A 15 -8.94 -0.08 -12.02
C LYS A 15 -8.91 -0.93 -10.73
N HIS A 16 -9.98 -1.68 -10.50
CA HIS A 16 -10.02 -2.63 -9.39
C HIS A 16 -8.79 -3.57 -9.42
N GLY A 17 -8.20 -3.79 -8.26
CA GLY A 17 -7.01 -4.63 -8.10
C GLY A 17 -5.67 -4.01 -8.51
N THR A 18 -5.65 -2.79 -9.03
CA THR A 18 -4.39 -2.14 -9.45
C THR A 18 -3.93 -1.03 -8.50
N ARG A 19 -4.69 -0.73 -7.44
CA ARG A 19 -4.29 0.26 -6.46
C ARG A 19 -3.02 -0.20 -5.74
N PRO A 20 -2.03 0.68 -5.56
CA PRO A 20 -0.88 0.33 -4.75
C PRO A 20 -1.33 0.12 -3.29
N PRO A 21 -0.65 -0.75 -2.53
CA PRO A 21 -0.95 -0.97 -1.12
C PRO A 21 -0.72 0.29 -0.27
N ARG A 22 0.11 1.22 -0.76
CA ARG A 22 0.42 2.49 -0.08
C ARG A 22 0.73 3.59 -1.10
N THR A 23 0.44 4.84 -0.75
CA THR A 23 0.84 6.04 -1.50
C THR A 23 1.34 7.06 -0.49
N HIS A 24 2.47 7.69 -0.78
CA HIS A 24 3.11 8.66 0.11
C HIS A 24 2.93 10.08 -0.43
N ILE A 25 2.47 10.98 0.44
CA ILE A 25 2.52 12.43 0.28
C ILE A 25 3.11 12.95 1.58
N ASP A 26 4.43 13.13 1.62
CA ASP A 26 5.19 13.54 2.81
C ASP A 26 6.00 14.81 2.51
N PRO A 27 5.44 16.00 2.77
CA PRO A 27 6.15 17.26 2.55
C PRO A 27 7.39 17.43 3.42
N SER A 28 7.40 16.83 4.61
CA SER A 28 8.49 16.92 5.59
C SER A 28 9.66 16.00 5.26
N ARG A 29 9.44 14.96 4.45
CA ARG A 29 10.44 13.91 4.16
C ARG A 29 11.01 13.33 5.45
N ASP A 30 10.11 12.91 6.33
CA ASP A 30 10.45 12.42 7.67
C ASP A 30 11.02 10.99 7.67
N GLY A 31 11.01 10.33 6.51
CA GLY A 31 11.50 8.97 6.34
C GLY A 31 10.41 7.90 6.42
N SER A 32 9.14 8.28 6.56
CA SER A 32 7.99 7.38 6.61
C SER A 32 7.90 6.44 5.41
N GLU A 33 8.28 6.90 4.21
CA GLU A 33 8.33 6.07 2.99
C GLU A 33 9.30 4.89 3.13
N VAL A 34 10.49 5.14 3.66
CA VAL A 34 11.54 4.12 3.82
C VAL A 34 11.10 3.06 4.83
N VAL A 35 10.62 3.48 6.01
CA VAL A 35 10.18 2.53 7.05
C VAL A 35 8.94 1.76 6.62
N SER A 36 8.03 2.40 5.89
CA SER A 36 6.83 1.75 5.36
C SER A 36 7.17 0.67 4.34
N ALA A 37 8.11 0.94 3.43
CA ALA A 37 8.56 -0.05 2.45
C ALA A 37 9.14 -1.30 3.14
N VAL A 38 9.93 -1.12 4.20
CA VAL A 38 10.46 -2.24 5.00
C VAL A 38 9.32 -3.01 5.69
N ALA A 39 8.39 -2.30 6.33
CA ALA A 39 7.26 -2.93 7.01
C ALA A 39 6.35 -3.71 6.05
N ASP A 40 6.05 -3.15 4.88
CA ASP A 40 5.19 -3.79 3.88
C ASP A 40 5.85 -5.06 3.31
N ARG A 41 7.17 -5.03 3.08
CA ARG A 41 7.94 -6.23 2.70
C ARG A 41 7.91 -7.31 3.79
N LEU A 42 8.20 -6.94 5.04
CA LEU A 42 8.21 -7.90 6.16
C LEU A 42 6.84 -8.54 6.36
N ARG A 43 5.76 -7.77 6.20
CA ARG A 43 4.38 -8.31 6.23
C ARG A 43 4.17 -9.32 5.11
N ALA A 44 4.53 -8.98 3.86
CA ALA A 44 4.39 -9.89 2.73
C ALA A 44 5.24 -11.16 2.86
N ASP A 45 6.46 -11.05 3.40
CA ASP A 45 7.33 -12.19 3.71
C ASP A 45 6.70 -13.09 4.78
N PHE A 46 6.14 -12.51 5.84
CA PHE A 46 5.47 -13.26 6.90
C PHE A 46 4.27 -14.04 6.39
N PHE A 47 3.37 -13.40 5.63
CA PHE A 47 2.18 -14.06 5.07
C PHE A 47 2.55 -15.22 4.16
N ARG A 48 3.59 -15.05 3.33
CA ARG A 48 4.12 -16.15 2.50
C ARG A 48 4.69 -17.30 3.32
N ARG A 49 5.42 -17.01 4.41
CA ARG A 49 6.00 -18.06 5.29
C ARG A 49 4.96 -18.93 5.98
N ILE A 50 3.78 -18.36 6.29
CA ILE A 50 2.70 -19.08 6.98
C ILE A 50 1.63 -19.63 6.03
N GLY A 51 1.85 -19.57 4.70
CA GLY A 51 0.92 -20.11 3.70
C GLY A 51 -0.36 -19.29 3.51
N LEU A 52 -0.34 -18.00 3.82
CA LEU A 52 -1.47 -17.08 3.68
C LEU A 52 -1.22 -16.00 2.61
N ASP A 53 -0.42 -16.31 1.59
CA ASP A 53 -0.06 -15.36 0.53
C ASP A 53 -1.25 -14.93 -0.34
N SER A 54 -2.32 -15.73 -0.41
CA SER A 54 -3.57 -15.36 -1.09
C SER A 54 -4.17 -14.06 -0.55
N LEU A 55 -3.94 -13.77 0.74
CA LEU A 55 -4.43 -12.56 1.42
C LEU A 55 -3.72 -11.28 0.98
N LEU A 56 -2.61 -11.39 0.26
CA LEU A 56 -1.84 -10.24 -0.24
C LEU A 56 -2.41 -9.67 -1.55
N THR A 57 -3.50 -10.25 -2.07
CA THR A 57 -4.12 -9.85 -3.32
C THR A 57 -5.45 -9.12 -3.10
N ALA A 58 -5.77 -8.19 -4.00
CA ALA A 58 -7.06 -7.52 -3.98
C ALA A 58 -8.19 -8.53 -4.23
N GLY A 59 -9.27 -8.45 -3.46
CA GLY A 59 -10.40 -9.38 -3.55
C GLY A 59 -10.25 -10.62 -2.67
N SER A 60 -9.17 -10.73 -1.88
CA SER A 60 -9.10 -11.71 -0.80
C SER A 60 -10.31 -11.59 0.11
N SER A 61 -11.11 -12.67 0.17
CA SER A 61 -12.30 -12.79 1.01
C SER A 61 -11.94 -13.72 2.17
N LEU A 62 -11.44 -13.15 3.27
CA LEU A 62 -11.58 -13.78 4.58
C LEU A 62 -12.89 -13.29 5.21
#